data_AF-A0A1G5FKN3-F1
#
_entry.id   AF-A0A1G5FKN3-F1
#
_cell.length_a   1.000
_cell.length_b   1.000
_cell.length_c   1.000
_cell.angle_alpha   90.00
_cell.angle_beta   90.00
_cell.angle_gamma   90.00
#
_symmetry.space_group_name_H-M   'P 1'
#
loop_
_entity.id
_entity.type
_entity.pdbx_description
1 polymer ?
#
loop_
_entity_poly.entity_id
_entity_poly.type
_entity_poly.pdbx_seq_one_letter_code
_entity_poly.pdbx_strand_id
1 'polypeptide(L)'
;MTQEKKQEFTLKISQANKTQLITILYEMVIEYLNDAIDEIGIGKKDEADKYIGYAQSCIDELIRSLNLSYELAKNLHAIYIFSKKELMVAGVNYSSHKIWRVVQNFKCLKEAYKEIEKYDTSSPMMGNTQKVYTGLTYGRHCLNEDLAMVCANRGYMA
;
A
#
# COMPACT_ATOMS: atom_id res chain seq x y z
N MET A 1 -5.01 -4.30 -9.64
CA MET A 1 -3.82 -4.90 -9.00
C MET A 1 -3.80 -6.40 -9.26
N THR A 2 -2.76 -6.90 -9.94
CA THR A 2 -2.61 -8.33 -10.32
C THR A 2 -2.27 -9.22 -9.11
N GLN A 3 -2.44 -10.53 -9.24
CA GLN A 3 -2.11 -11.49 -8.18
C GLN A 3 -0.62 -11.48 -7.82
N GLU A 4 0.25 -11.33 -8.83
CA GLU A 4 1.71 -11.22 -8.64
C GLU A 4 2.07 -10.01 -7.78
N LYS A 5 1.47 -8.84 -8.05
CA LYS A 5 1.68 -7.63 -7.23
C LYS A 5 1.21 -7.83 -5.78
N LYS A 6 0.11 -8.56 -5.55
CA LYS A 6 -0.36 -8.89 -4.20
C LYS A 6 0.64 -9.77 -3.44
N GLN A 7 1.23 -10.76 -4.11
CA GLN A 7 2.30 -11.58 -3.53
C GLN A 7 3.54 -10.74 -3.21
N GLU A 8 3.96 -9.86 -4.12
CA GLU A 8 5.08 -8.94 -3.90
C GLU A 8 4.85 -8.04 -2.68
N PHE A 9 3.67 -7.42 -2.56
CA PHE A 9 3.33 -6.61 -1.39
C PHE A 9 3.27 -7.43 -0.11
N THR A 10 2.76 -8.67 -0.16
CA THR A 10 2.75 -9.57 1.01
C THR A 10 4.16 -9.85 1.50
N LEU A 11 5.10 -10.09 0.59
CA LEU A 11 6.50 -10.28 0.92
C LEU A 11 7.12 -9.01 1.51
N LYS A 12 6.90 -7.85 0.88
CA LYS A 12 7.38 -6.55 1.38
C LYS A 12 6.87 -6.26 2.79
N ILE A 13 5.57 -6.45 3.04
CA ILE A 13 4.94 -6.24 4.35
C ILE A 13 5.58 -7.13 5.41
N SER A 14 5.86 -8.39 5.08
CA SER A 14 6.47 -9.33 6.02
C SER A 14 7.86 -8.87 6.49
N GLN A 15 8.62 -8.19 5.64
CA GLN A 15 9.99 -7.78 5.93
C GLN A 15 10.11 -6.32 6.40
N ALA A 16 9.00 -5.58 6.42
CA ALA A 16 9.01 -4.15 6.66
C ALA A 16 9.11 -3.76 8.14
N ASN A 17 9.85 -2.68 8.39
CA ASN A 17 9.80 -1.94 9.65
C ASN A 17 8.61 -0.95 9.67
N LYS A 18 8.43 -0.21 10.77
CA LYS A 18 7.26 0.68 10.94
C LYS A 18 7.15 1.75 9.84
N THR A 19 8.27 2.39 9.49
CA THR A 19 8.27 3.44 8.47
C THR A 19 8.01 2.85 7.08
N GLN A 20 8.64 1.71 6.77
CA GLN A 20 8.45 1.01 5.50
C GLN A 20 7.01 0.53 5.30
N LEU A 21 6.31 0.13 6.37
CA LEU A 21 4.88 -0.21 6.28
C LEU A 21 4.03 0.97 5.81
N ILE A 22 4.33 2.20 6.26
CA ILE A 22 3.64 3.41 5.80
C ILE A 22 3.93 3.69 4.32
N THR A 23 5.20 3.55 3.90
CA THR A 23 5.58 3.72 2.48
C THR A 23 4.90 2.67 1.60
N ILE A 24 4.80 1.42 2.04
CA ILE A 24 4.08 0.36 1.32
C ILE A 24 2.60 0.72 1.18
N LEU A 25 1.95 1.24 2.23
CA LEU A 25 0.56 1.71 2.13
C LEU A 25 0.40 2.82 1.08
N TYR A 26 1.33 3.78 1.00
CA TYR A 26 1.31 4.78 -0.06
C TYR A 26 1.50 4.18 -1.46
N GLU A 27 2.40 3.21 -1.61
CA GLU A 27 2.57 2.47 -2.86
C GLU A 27 1.28 1.76 -3.28
N MET A 28 0.62 1.07 -2.35
CA MET A 28 -0.67 0.41 -2.61
C MET A 28 -1.76 1.41 -3.03
N VAL A 29 -1.87 2.56 -2.34
CA VAL A 29 -2.83 3.61 -2.73
C VAL A 29 -2.58 4.07 -4.16
N ILE A 30 -1.32 4.38 -4.52
CA ILE A 30 -0.97 4.83 -5.87
C ILE A 30 -1.33 3.77 -6.92
N GLU A 31 -0.99 2.51 -6.66
CA GLU A 31 -1.29 1.39 -7.57
C GLU A 31 -2.80 1.23 -7.80
N TYR A 32 -3.60 1.19 -6.72
CA TYR A 32 -5.06 1.08 -6.84
C TYR A 32 -5.67 2.28 -7.58
N LEU A 33 -5.16 3.49 -7.38
CA LEU A 33 -5.67 4.67 -8.08
C LEU A 33 -5.28 4.68 -9.57
N ASN A 34 -4.11 4.17 -9.93
CA ASN A 34 -3.74 3.98 -11.35
C ASN A 34 -4.63 2.92 -12.00
N ASP A 35 -4.85 1.78 -11.34
CA ASP A 35 -5.79 0.76 -11.82
C ASP A 35 -7.19 1.36 -12.03
N ALA A 36 -7.67 2.20 -11.10
CA ALA A 36 -8.95 2.89 -11.24
C ALA A 36 -9.00 3.83 -12.46
N ILE A 37 -7.92 4.56 -12.74
CA ILE A 37 -7.82 5.42 -13.93
C ILE A 37 -7.89 4.58 -15.22
N ASP A 38 -7.21 3.44 -15.25
CA ASP A 38 -7.19 2.54 -16.40
C ASP A 38 -8.59 1.95 -16.66
N GLU A 39 -9.28 1.48 -15.62
CA GLU A 39 -10.66 0.95 -15.71
C GLU A 39 -11.67 2.01 -16.18
N ILE A 40 -11.54 3.26 -15.71
CA ILE A 40 -12.35 4.38 -16.22
C ILE A 40 -12.09 4.59 -17.73
N GLY A 41 -10.83 4.50 -18.16
CA GLY A 41 -10.43 4.67 -19.56
C GLY A 41 -11.05 3.62 -20.50
N ILE A 42 -11.28 2.40 -20.01
CA ILE A 42 -11.92 1.32 -20.77
C ILE A 42 -13.43 1.18 -20.49
N GLY A 43 -14.02 2.10 -19.72
CA GLY A 43 -15.46 2.17 -19.46
C GLY A 43 -15.99 1.20 -18.40
N LYS A 44 -15.11 0.54 -17.64
CA LYS A 44 -15.44 -0.42 -16.58
C LYS A 44 -15.61 0.28 -15.24
N LYS A 45 -16.78 0.89 -15.06
CA LYS A 45 -17.11 1.73 -13.91
C LYS A 45 -17.17 0.95 -12.59
N ASP A 46 -17.77 -0.24 -12.60
CA ASP A 46 -17.89 -1.08 -11.41
C ASP A 46 -16.51 -1.51 -10.86
N GLU A 47 -15.57 -1.80 -11.75
CA GLU A 47 -14.18 -2.12 -11.42
C GLU A 47 -13.43 -0.89 -10.89
N ALA A 48 -13.62 0.27 -11.52
CA ALA A 48 -13.05 1.52 -11.04
C ALA A 48 -13.51 1.85 -9.61
N ASP A 49 -14.80 1.70 -9.32
CA ASP A 49 -15.37 1.95 -7.99
C ASP A 49 -14.79 1.00 -6.93
N LYS A 50 -14.55 -0.27 -7.27
CA LYS A 50 -13.85 -1.22 -6.40
C LYS A 50 -12.43 -0.75 -6.08
N TYR A 51 -11.66 -0.35 -7.09
CA TYR A 51 -10.28 0.11 -6.90
C TYR A 51 -10.21 1.41 -6.09
N ILE A 52 -11.13 2.35 -6.33
CA ILE A 52 -11.26 3.57 -5.51
C ILE A 52 -11.59 3.18 -4.06
N GLY A 53 -12.49 2.22 -3.83
CA GLY A 53 -12.82 1.72 -2.50
C GLY A 53 -11.62 1.09 -1.77
N TYR A 54 -10.79 0.30 -2.46
CA TYR A 54 -9.56 -0.25 -1.90
C TYR A 54 -8.55 0.83 -1.55
N ALA A 55 -8.34 1.82 -2.42
CA ALA A 55 -7.48 2.96 -2.13
C ALA A 55 -7.98 3.76 -0.90
N GLN A 56 -9.29 3.99 -0.79
CA GLN A 56 -9.87 4.67 0.38
C GLN A 56 -9.67 3.87 1.67
N SER A 57 -9.75 2.55 1.61
CA SER A 57 -9.50 1.66 2.76
C SER A 57 -8.05 1.75 3.24
N CYS A 58 -7.09 1.79 2.32
CA CYS A 58 -5.68 2.03 2.66
C CYS A 58 -5.47 3.42 3.29
N ILE A 59 -6.18 4.45 2.80
CA ILE A 59 -6.13 5.80 3.40
C ILE A 59 -6.74 5.80 4.81
N ASP A 60 -7.78 5.00 5.06
CA ASP A 60 -8.35 4.86 6.41
C ASP A 60 -7.36 4.25 7.40
N GLU A 61 -6.56 3.27 6.98
CA GLU A 61 -5.48 2.73 7.81
C GLU A 61 -4.37 3.77 8.08
N LEU A 62 -4.03 4.59 7.08
CA LEU A 62 -3.11 5.72 7.27
C LEU A 62 -3.67 6.76 8.26
N ILE A 63 -4.98 7.01 8.24
CA ILE A 63 -5.63 7.90 9.20
C ILE A 63 -5.58 7.31 10.61
N ARG A 64 -5.89 6.02 10.76
CA ARG A 64 -5.89 5.32 12.06
C ARG A 64 -4.51 5.22 12.70
N SER A 65 -3.45 5.15 11.88
CA SER A 65 -2.07 5.06 12.36
C SER A 65 -1.47 6.40 12.82
N LEU A 66 -2.12 7.54 12.55
CA LEU A 66 -1.64 8.86 12.95
C LEU A 66 -1.77 9.09 14.47
N ASN A 67 -0.68 9.54 15.09
CA ASN A 67 -0.72 10.07 16.46
C ASN A 67 -1.01 11.58 16.46
N LEU A 68 -2.29 11.94 16.68
CA LEU A 68 -2.78 13.33 16.65
C LEU A 68 -2.28 14.23 17.79
N SER A 69 -1.50 13.69 18.72
CA SER A 69 -0.82 14.50 19.76
C SER A 69 0.23 15.43 19.15
N TYR A 70 0.78 15.07 17.98
CA TYR A 70 1.74 15.89 17.25
C TYR A 70 1.03 16.82 16.27
N GLU A 71 1.48 18.08 16.20
CA GLU A 71 0.93 19.08 15.27
C GLU A 71 1.09 18.66 13.80
N LEU A 72 2.24 18.10 13.44
CA LEU A 72 2.50 17.59 12.09
C LEU A 72 1.48 16.51 11.67
N ALA A 73 1.04 15.67 12.62
CA ALA A 73 0.04 14.64 12.34
C ALA A 73 -1.33 15.24 11.98
N LYS A 74 -1.68 16.42 12.51
CA LYS A 74 -2.92 17.13 12.14
C LYS A 74 -2.87 17.63 10.70
N ASN A 75 -1.70 18.08 10.25
CA ASN A 75 -1.49 18.50 8.86
C ASN A 75 -1.62 17.31 7.89
N LEU A 76 -0.99 16.17 8.22
CA LEU A 76 -1.13 14.92 7.45
C LEU A 76 -2.58 14.44 7.42
N HIS A 77 -3.26 14.47 8.57
CA HIS A 77 -4.68 14.11 8.65
C HIS A 77 -5.54 14.96 7.71
N ALA A 78 -5.31 16.28 7.65
CA ALA A 78 -6.03 17.16 6.72
C ALA A 78 -5.82 16.77 5.26
N ILE A 79 -4.59 16.39 4.86
CA ILE A 79 -4.27 15.93 3.51
C ILE A 79 -5.00 14.61 3.18
N TYR A 80 -5.06 13.67 4.12
CA TYR A 80 -5.78 12.41 3.93
C TYR A 80 -7.29 12.62 3.78
N ILE A 81 -7.89 13.45 4.63
CA ILE A 81 -9.32 13.78 4.54
C ILE A 81 -9.64 14.48 3.21
N PHE A 82 -8.81 15.43 2.79
CA PHE A 82 -8.94 16.08 1.48
C PHE A 82 -8.89 15.04 0.36
N SER A 83 -7.91 14.13 0.39
CA SER A 83 -7.74 13.11 -0.63
C SER A 83 -8.93 12.15 -0.69
N LYS A 84 -9.46 11.69 0.46
CA LYS A 84 -10.67 10.87 0.50
C LYS A 84 -11.87 11.59 -0.11
N LYS A 85 -12.06 12.87 0.20
CA LYS A 85 -13.17 13.68 -0.37
C LYS A 85 -13.04 13.82 -1.88
N GLU A 86 -11.84 14.11 -2.39
CA GLU A 86 -11.60 14.16 -3.83
C GLU A 86 -11.87 12.80 -4.50
N LEU A 87 -11.48 11.68 -3.87
CA LEU A 87 -11.77 10.33 -4.39
C LEU A 87 -13.26 9.99 -4.39
N MET A 88 -14.02 10.40 -3.37
CA MET A 88 -15.48 10.22 -3.36
C MET A 88 -16.14 10.97 -4.52
N VAL A 89 -15.76 12.23 -4.74
CA VAL A 89 -16.27 13.03 -5.87
C VAL A 89 -15.81 12.42 -7.21
N ALA A 90 -14.59 11.90 -7.27
CA ALA A 90 -14.06 11.27 -8.47
C ALA A 90 -14.79 9.96 -8.81
N GLY A 91 -15.20 9.16 -7.83
CA GLY A 91 -16.00 7.95 -8.05
C GLY A 91 -17.37 8.26 -8.66
N VAL A 92 -18.07 9.26 -8.14
CA VAL A 92 -19.38 9.68 -8.68
C VAL A 92 -19.28 10.19 -10.12
N ASN A 93 -18.26 11.02 -10.39
CA ASN A 93 -18.11 11.69 -11.69
C ASN A 93 -17.22 10.93 -12.68
N TYR A 94 -16.63 9.80 -12.28
CA TYR A 94 -15.58 9.07 -13.01
C TYR A 94 -14.48 9.99 -13.57
N SER A 95 -14.02 10.93 -12.75
CA SER A 95 -13.05 11.95 -13.17
C SER A 95 -11.61 11.46 -12.96
N SER A 96 -10.99 10.93 -14.01
CA SER A 96 -9.58 10.50 -13.98
C SER A 96 -8.62 11.63 -13.57
N HIS A 97 -8.95 12.88 -13.90
CA HIS A 97 -8.15 14.04 -13.50
C HIS A 97 -8.12 14.23 -11.98
N LYS A 98 -9.26 14.06 -11.29
CA LYS A 98 -9.32 14.15 -9.82
C LYS A 98 -8.52 13.03 -9.17
N ILE A 99 -8.64 11.81 -9.68
CA ILE A 99 -7.85 10.67 -9.19
C ILE A 99 -6.36 10.93 -9.37
N TRP A 100 -5.96 11.43 -10.55
CA TRP A 100 -4.57 11.76 -10.84
C TRP A 100 -3.98 12.81 -9.88
N ARG A 101 -4.75 13.84 -9.49
CA ARG A 101 -4.30 14.82 -8.49
C ARG A 101 -4.01 14.17 -7.14
N VAL A 102 -4.86 13.24 -6.70
CA VAL A 102 -4.62 12.48 -5.48
C VAL A 102 -3.37 11.62 -5.62
N VAL A 103 -3.17 10.95 -6.77
CA VAL A 103 -1.94 10.19 -7.05
C VAL A 103 -0.69 11.07 -6.91
N GLN A 104 -0.70 12.32 -7.41
CA GLN A 104 0.46 13.22 -7.25
C GLN A 104 0.74 13.57 -5.78
N ASN A 105 -0.30 13.84 -4.98
CA ASN A 105 -0.14 14.10 -3.55
C ASN A 105 0.51 12.89 -2.84
N PHE A 106 0.03 11.68 -3.12
CA PHE A 106 0.56 10.45 -2.53
C PHE A 106 1.98 10.12 -3.04
N LYS A 107 2.33 10.47 -4.27
CA LYS A 107 3.72 10.36 -4.76
C LYS A 107 4.67 11.24 -3.96
N CYS A 108 4.31 12.50 -3.73
CA CYS A 108 5.12 13.42 -2.93
C CYS A 108 5.27 12.94 -1.48
N LEU A 109 4.17 12.49 -0.86
CA LEU A 109 4.21 11.91 0.50
C LEU A 109 5.09 10.65 0.56
N LYS A 110 4.97 9.76 -0.43
CA LYS A 110 5.81 8.55 -0.53
C LYS A 110 7.29 8.92 -0.64
N GLU A 111 7.65 9.88 -1.48
CA GLU A 111 9.03 10.34 -1.64
C GLU A 111 9.58 10.89 -0.32
N ALA A 112 8.79 11.70 0.39
CA ALA A 112 9.18 12.20 1.71
C ALA A 112 9.42 11.07 2.72
N TYR A 113 8.54 10.06 2.77
CA TYR A 113 8.71 8.91 3.65
C TYR A 113 9.88 7.99 3.25
N LYS A 114 10.18 7.85 1.96
CA LYS A 114 11.38 7.14 1.49
C LYS A 114 12.68 7.80 1.94
N GLU A 115 12.70 9.13 2.06
CA GLU A 115 13.85 9.81 2.67
C GLU A 115 13.95 9.51 4.16
N ILE A 116 12.83 9.42 4.88
CA ILE A 116 12.79 9.07 6.31
C ILE A 116 13.27 7.63 6.55
N GLU A 117 12.93 6.69 5.67
CA GLU A 117 13.36 5.29 5.76
C GLU A 117 14.87 5.11 5.89
N LYS A 118 15.66 6.00 5.28
CA LYS A 118 17.14 5.95 5.34
C LYS A 118 17.67 6.14 6.76
N TYR A 119 16.90 6.79 7.63
CA TYR A 119 17.25 7.07 9.01
C TYR A 119 16.61 6.06 9.99
N ASP A 120 15.67 5.24 9.51
CA ASP A 120 15.00 4.24 10.34
C ASP A 120 15.77 2.91 10.35
N THR A 121 16.52 2.68 11.43
CA THR A 121 17.28 1.44 11.67
C THR A 121 16.49 0.39 12.47
N SER A 122 15.19 0.61 12.68
CA SER A 122 14.36 -0.33 13.44
C SER A 122 14.24 -1.69 12.74
N SER A 123 14.17 -2.75 13.56
CA SER A 123 14.02 -4.11 13.06
C SER A 123 12.64 -4.33 12.41
N PRO A 124 12.52 -5.30 11.50
CA PRO A 124 11.24 -5.71 10.94
C PRO A 124 10.21 -6.01 12.03
N MET A 125 8.95 -5.63 11.79
CA MET A 125 7.88 -5.80 12.78
C MET A 125 7.43 -7.25 12.96
N MET A 126 7.65 -8.08 11.96
CA MET A 126 7.33 -9.51 12.03
C MET A 126 8.60 -10.33 12.29
N GLY A 127 8.59 -11.11 13.37
CA GLY A 127 9.73 -11.95 13.75
C GLY A 127 9.81 -13.31 13.05
N ASN A 128 8.68 -13.84 12.59
CA ASN A 128 8.55 -15.22 12.08
C ASN A 128 8.29 -15.26 10.57
N THR A 129 8.92 -14.38 9.80
CA THR A 129 8.71 -14.33 8.35
C THR A 129 9.65 -15.26 7.62
N GLN A 130 9.11 -16.00 6.66
CA GLN A 130 9.87 -16.92 5.83
C GLN A 130 10.93 -16.14 5.04
N LYS A 131 12.21 -16.38 5.34
CA LYS A 131 13.33 -15.84 4.54
C LYS A 131 13.36 -16.61 3.21
N VAL A 132 12.76 -16.04 2.17
CA VAL A 132 12.84 -16.59 0.81
C VAL A 132 14.24 -16.29 0.28
N TYR A 133 15.10 -17.31 0.24
CA TYR A 133 16.45 -17.19 -0.34
C TYR A 133 16.37 -17.43 -1.85
N THR A 134 16.76 -16.40 -2.63
CA THR A 134 16.86 -16.42 -4.10
C THR A 134 18.01 -17.33 -4.53
N GLY A 135 17.85 -18.64 -4.42
CA GLY A 135 18.92 -19.59 -4.75
C GLY A 135 18.63 -21.06 -4.47
N LEU A 136 17.56 -21.39 -3.74
CA LEU A 136 17.15 -22.77 -3.45
C LEU A 136 15.97 -23.27 -4.31
N THR A 137 15.48 -22.44 -5.24
CA THR A 137 14.17 -22.63 -5.90
C THR A 137 14.25 -22.67 -7.43
N TYR A 138 15.33 -23.22 -7.99
CA TYR A 138 15.38 -23.52 -9.42
C TYR A 138 15.26 -25.03 -9.66
N GLY A 139 14.03 -25.49 -9.85
CA GLY A 139 13.68 -26.74 -10.50
C GLY A 139 12.95 -26.43 -11.81
N ARG A 140 13.56 -26.80 -12.94
CA ARG A 140 12.99 -26.68 -14.29
C ARG A 140 11.68 -27.47 -14.31
N HIS A 141 10.54 -26.79 -14.18
CA HIS A 141 9.13 -27.25 -14.33
C HIS A 141 8.17 -27.15 -13.13
N CYS A 142 8.57 -26.78 -11.91
CA CYS A 142 7.58 -26.49 -10.85
C CYS A 142 8.04 -25.33 -9.96
N LEU A 143 7.42 -24.16 -10.14
CA LEU A 143 7.35 -23.11 -9.12
C LEU A 143 6.32 -23.52 -8.06
N ASN A 144 6.61 -24.58 -7.32
CA ASN A 144 5.92 -24.78 -6.04
C ASN A 144 6.81 -24.12 -4.99
N GLU A 145 6.37 -22.95 -4.54
CA GLU A 145 6.73 -22.45 -3.21
C GLU A 145 6.28 -23.55 -2.23
N ASP A 146 7.18 -24.40 -1.77
CA ASP A 146 6.82 -25.43 -0.80
C ASP A 146 6.44 -24.70 0.50
N LEU A 147 5.12 -24.60 0.73
CA LEU A 147 4.41 -23.90 1.81
C LEU A 147 4.58 -24.61 3.16
N ALA A 148 5.78 -25.13 3.45
CA ALA A 148 6.03 -25.94 4.63
C ALA A 148 6.04 -25.16 5.96
N MET A 149 5.78 -23.84 5.95
CA MET A 149 5.76 -23.01 7.17
C MET A 149 4.56 -22.05 7.26
N VAL A 150 3.44 -22.35 6.59
CA VAL A 150 2.18 -21.59 6.80
C VAL A 150 1.66 -21.73 8.24
N CYS A 151 2.09 -22.77 8.98
CA CYS A 151 1.62 -23.06 10.34
C CYS A 151 2.43 -22.42 11.50
N ALA A 152 3.43 -21.57 11.24
CA ALA A 152 4.05 -20.80 12.32
C ALA A 152 3.48 -19.37 12.33
N ASN A 153 2.78 -19.01 13.42
CA ASN A 153 2.15 -17.71 13.63
C ASN A 153 3.04 -16.55 13.14
N ARG A 154 2.61 -15.88 12.06
CA ARG A 154 3.12 -14.57 11.61
C ARG A 154 2.62 -13.51 12.59
N GLY A 155 3.26 -13.44 13.76
CA GLY A 155 2.91 -12.51 14.83
C GLY A 155 3.72 -11.21 14.79
N TYR A 156 3.13 -10.14 15.32
CA TYR A 156 3.84 -8.90 15.68
C TYR A 156 4.82 -9.18 16.84
N MET A 157 6.06 -8.71 16.72
CA MET A 157 6.95 -8.61 17.88
C MET A 157 6.62 -7.31 18.64
N ALA A 158 6.26 -7.45 19.91
CA ALA A 158 6.01 -6.32 20.82
C ALA A 158 7.33 -5.76 21.38
#